data_AF-A0A2Z4JAL1-F1
#
_entry.id   AF-A0A2Z4JAL1-F1
#
_cell.length_a   1.000
_cell.length_b   1.000
_cell.length_c   1.000
_cell.angle_alpha   90.00
_cell.angle_beta   90.00
_cell.angle_gamma   90.00
#
_symmetry.space_group_name_H-M   'P 1'
#
loop_
_entity.id
_entity.type
_entity.pdbx_description
1 polymer ?
#
loop_
_entity_poly.entity_id
_entity_poly.type
_entity_poly.pdbx_seq_one_letter_code
_entity_poly.pdbx_strand_id
1 'polypeptide(L)' 'MRGRRRAALVGVVAAGVLLLAGCADRTEVVTWTDEHGRACTGVAVVDSDDGDREVTSIDCDYPPEGRQPGEATWKPLPD' A
#
# COMPACT_ATOMS: atom_id res chain seq x y z
N MET A 1 -24.23 12.76 40.57
CA MET A 1 -24.35 11.58 39.66
C MET A 1 -24.33 11.91 38.15
N ARG A 2 -24.52 13.17 37.72
CA ARG A 2 -24.52 13.57 36.28
C ARG A 2 -23.13 13.85 35.66
N GLY A 3 -22.11 14.20 36.47
CA GLY A 3 -20.75 14.50 35.97
C GLY A 3 -19.93 13.28 35.55
N ARG A 4 -20.07 12.16 36.28
CA ARG A 4 -19.39 10.88 35.97
C ARG A 4 -19.81 10.27 34.63
N ARG A 5 -21.05 10.51 34.20
CA ARG A 5 -21.58 9.99 32.92
C ARG A 5 -21.00 10.70 31.70
N ARG A 6 -20.59 11.97 31.82
CA ARG A 6 -20.02 12.75 30.71
C ARG A 6 -18.55 12.40 30.44
N ALA A 7 -17.77 12.14 31.49
CA ALA A 7 -16.36 11.75 31.37
C ALA A 7 -16.19 10.37 30.70
N ALA A 8 -17.08 9.42 30.98
CA ALA A 8 -17.05 8.09 30.38
C ALA A 8 -17.31 8.11 28.87
N LEU A 9 -18.18 9.01 28.38
CA LEU A 9 -18.53 9.09 26.96
C LEU A 9 -17.38 9.65 26.11
N VAL A 10 -16.61 10.61 26.63
CA VAL A 10 -15.47 11.20 25.90
C VAL A 10 -14.31 10.19 25.75
N GLY A 11 -14.06 9.36 26.76
CA GLY A 11 -13.01 8.34 26.71
C GLY A 11 -13.30 7.23 25.68
N VAL A 12 -14.57 6.82 25.53
CA VAL A 12 -14.96 5.76 24.58
C VAL A 12 -14.84 6.24 23.12
N VAL A 13 -15.18 7.50 22.84
CA VAL A 13 -15.07 8.05 21.49
C VAL A 13 -13.61 8.19 21.07
N ALA A 14 -12.74 8.68 21.94
CA ALA A 14 -11.31 8.84 21.62
C ALA A 14 -10.61 7.48 21.37
N ALA A 15 -10.92 6.45 22.16
CA ALA A 15 -10.39 5.11 21.93
C ALA A 15 -10.94 4.47 20.64
N GLY A 16 -12.22 4.68 20.33
CA GLY A 16 -12.84 4.19 19.10
C GLY A 16 -12.23 4.80 17.83
N VAL A 17 -11.87 6.09 17.84
CA VAL A 17 -11.23 6.75 16.69
C VAL A 17 -9.80 6.26 16.46
N LEU A 18 -9.05 5.94 17.52
CA LEU A 18 -7.68 5.40 17.39
C LEU A 18 -7.66 3.96 16.85
N LEU A 19 -8.68 3.16 17.15
CA LEU A 19 -8.82 1.79 16.62
C LEU A 19 -9.14 1.78 15.11
N LEU A 20 -9.78 2.83 14.59
CA LEU A 20 -10.07 2.98 13.16
C LEU A 20 -8.85 3.42 12.33
N ALA A 21 -7.80 3.94 12.97
CA ALA A 21 -6.58 4.38 12.30
C ALA A 21 -5.55 3.25 12.09
N GLY A 22 -5.84 2.04 12.57
CA GLY A 22 -4.90 0.91 12.58
C GLY A 22 -4.83 0.05 11.31
N CYS A 23 -5.75 0.23 10.37
CA CYS A 23 -5.82 -0.54 9.11
C CYS A 23 -5.54 0.39 7.93
N ALA A 24 -4.29 0.85 7.82
CA ALA A 24 -3.87 1.67 6.68
C ALA A 24 -2.97 0.82 5.78
N ASP A 25 -3.57 0.26 4.73
CA ASP A 25 -2.82 -0.36 3.64
C ASP A 25 -1.86 0.66 3.05
N ARG A 26 -0.68 0.19 2.64
CA ARG A 26 0.29 1.05 1.97
C ARG A 26 0.33 0.74 0.48
N THR A 27 0.62 1.76 -0.30
CA THR A 27 0.74 1.62 -1.75
C THR A 27 2.20 1.77 -2.18
N GLU A 28 2.65 0.84 -3.01
CA GLU A 28 3.99 0.81 -3.57
C GLU A 28 3.93 0.83 -5.11
N VAL A 29 4.84 1.55 -5.75
CA VAL A 29 5.13 1.35 -7.17
C VAL A 29 6.10 0.19 -7.29
N VAL A 30 5.76 -0.77 -8.14
CA VAL A 30 6.56 -1.95 -8.39
C VAL A 30 7.01 -1.98 -9.85
N THR A 31 8.27 -2.35 -10.06
CA THR A 31 8.82 -2.65 -11.39
C THR A 31 9.35 -4.08 -11.42
N TRP A 32 9.12 -4.81 -12.50
CA TRP A 32 9.67 -6.15 -12.71
C TRP A 32 9.82 -6.48 -14.19
N THR A 33 10.52 -7.56 -14.50
CA THR A 33 10.57 -8.12 -15.85
C THR A 33 9.69 -9.36 -15.91
N ASP A 34 8.78 -9.42 -16.87
CA ASP A 34 7.94 -10.61 -17.04
C ASP A 34 8.65 -11.74 -17.81
N GLU A 35 7.98 -12.88 -17.90
CA GLU A 35 8.49 -14.06 -18.63
C GLU A 35 8.70 -13.82 -20.14
N HIS A 36 8.07 -12.79 -20.70
CA HIS A 36 8.17 -12.42 -22.10
C HIS A 36 9.33 -11.44 -22.34
N GLY A 37 10.02 -10.99 -21.30
CA GLY A 37 11.13 -10.03 -21.38
C GLY A 37 10.70 -8.56 -21.43
N ARG A 38 9.43 -8.25 -21.12
CA ARG A 38 8.95 -6.87 -21.02
C ARG A 38 9.31 -6.28 -19.66
N ALA A 39 9.61 -4.98 -19.63
CA ALA A 39 9.70 -4.22 -18.40
C ALA A 39 8.30 -3.75 -18.01
N CYS A 40 7.81 -4.22 -16.87
CA CYS A 40 6.49 -3.92 -16.35
C CYS A 40 6.58 -2.96 -15.16
N THR A 41 5.61 -2.06 -15.07
CA THR A 41 5.35 -1.21 -13.90
C THR A 41 3.91 -1.44 -13.44
N GLY A 42 3.69 -1.46 -12.13
CA GLY A 42 2.37 -1.60 -11.55
C GLY A 42 2.27 -0.89 -10.20
N VAL A 43 1.06 -0.88 -9.67
CA VAL A 43 0.75 -0.36 -8.34
C VAL A 43 0.39 -1.53 -7.44
N ALA A 44 1.17 -1.73 -6.39
CA ALA A 44 0.91 -2.76 -5.39
C ALA A 44 0.21 -2.14 -4.18
N VAL A 45 -0.94 -2.69 -3.80
CA VAL A 45 -1.53 -2.46 -2.49
C VAL A 45 -1.01 -3.55 -1.56
N VAL A 46 -0.40 -3.13 -0.45
CA VAL A 46 0.13 -4.05 0.55
C VAL A 46 -0.76 -4.00 1.78
N ASP A 47 -1.38 -5.13 2.06
CA ASP A 47 -2.23 -5.33 3.22
C ASP A 47 -1.42 -5.15 4.50
N SER A 48 -1.96 -4.37 5.43
CA SER A 48 -1.26 -4.05 6.69
C SER A 48 -1.27 -5.19 7.73
N ASP A 49 -2.19 -6.14 7.63
CA ASP A 49 -2.39 -7.24 8.58
C ASP A 49 -1.50 -8.44 8.26
N ASP A 50 -1.39 -8.86 7.00
CA ASP A 50 -0.62 -10.04 6.58
C ASP A 50 0.56 -9.73 5.62
N GLY A 51 0.61 -8.53 5.04
CA GLY A 51 1.64 -8.14 4.09
C GLY A 51 1.46 -8.68 2.68
N ASP A 52 0.30 -9.27 2.39
CA ASP A 52 -0.06 -9.73 1.05
C ASP A 52 -0.11 -8.54 0.08
N ARG A 53 0.26 -8.83 -1.16
CA ARG A 53 0.46 -7.80 -2.20
C ARG A 53 -0.44 -8.08 -3.37
N GLU A 54 -1.35 -7.16 -3.64
CA GLU A 54 -2.19 -7.16 -4.83
C GLU A 54 -1.61 -6.14 -5.82
N VAL A 55 -1.16 -6.60 -7.00
CA VAL A 55 -0.61 -5.72 -8.04
C VAL A 55 -1.68 -5.41 -9.08
N THR A 56 -1.93 -4.13 -9.30
CA THR A 56 -2.94 -3.60 -10.23
C THR A 56 -2.35 -2.57 -11.18
N SER A 57 -3.14 -2.10 -12.15
CA SER A 57 -2.74 -1.06 -13.12
C SER A 57 -1.42 -1.35 -13.82
N ILE A 58 -1.25 -2.62 -14.24
CA ILE A 58 -0.02 -3.12 -14.85
C ILE A 58 0.12 -2.58 -16.27
N ASP A 59 1.26 -1.96 -16.54
CA ASP A 59 1.69 -1.51 -17.85
C ASP A 59 3.05 -2.13 -18.19
N CYS A 60 3.19 -2.69 -19.40
CA CYS A 60 4.35 -3.47 -19.79
C CYS A 60 4.78 -3.14 -21.22
N ASP A 61 6.06 -2.82 -21.37
CA ASP A 61 6.67 -2.53 -22.67
C ASP A 61 8.02 -3.22 -22.83
N TYR A 62 8.42 -3.47 -24.08
CA TYR A 62 9.76 -3.95 -24.37
C TYR A 62 10.80 -2.84 -24.19
N PRO A 63 11.98 -3.14 -23.61
CA PRO A 63 13.06 -2.17 -23.56
C PRO A 63 13.53 -1.82 -24.98
N PRO A 64 14.07 -0.61 -25.19
CA PRO A 64 14.69 -0.24 -26.47
C PRO A 64 15.77 -1.25 -26.90
N GLU A 65 16.00 -1.35 -28.21
CA GLU A 65 17.00 -2.27 -28.76
C GLU A 65 18.37 -2.10 -28.10
N GLY A 66 18.99 -3.24 -27.76
CA GLY A 66 20.29 -3.28 -27.09
C GLY A 66 20.26 -2.92 -25.59
N ARG A 67 19.09 -2.67 -24.99
CA ARG A 67 18.94 -2.51 -23.54
C ARG A 67 18.23 -3.69 -22.90
N GLN A 68 18.65 -3.99 -21.68
CA GLN A 68 17.94 -4.92 -20.80
C GLN A 68 17.03 -4.13 -19.84
N PRO A 69 15.93 -4.75 -19.37
CA PRO A 69 15.15 -4.20 -18.28
C PRO A 69 16.02 -3.94 -17.04
N GLY A 70 15.64 -2.94 -16.24
CA GLY A 70 16.27 -2.69 -14.96
C GLY A 70 15.96 -3.79 -13.94
N GLU A 71 16.59 -3.68 -12.77
CA GLU A 71 16.27 -4.56 -11.64
C GLU A 71 14.81 -4.38 -11.19
N ALA A 72 14.26 -5.43 -10.60
CA ALA A 72 12.95 -5.35 -9.98
C ALA A 72 13.04 -4.43 -8.75
N THR A 73 12.09 -3.51 -8.60
CA THR A 73 12.08 -2.57 -7.47
C THR A 73 10.69 -2.44 -6.87
N TRP A 74 10.67 -2.11 -5.58
CA TRP A 74 9.47 -1.82 -4.81
C TRP A 74 9.72 -0.52 -4.07
N LYS A 75 8.88 0.49 -4.29
CA LYS A 75 9.06 1.81 -3.70
C LYS A 75 7.73 2.33 -3.19
N PRO A 76 7.65 2.82 -1.94
CA PRO A 76 6.44 3.48 -1.46
C PRO A 76 6.13 4.69 -2.34
N LEU A 77 4.84 5.01 -2.48
CA LEU A 77 4.45 6.28 -3.06
C LEU A 77 4.95 7.43 -2.16
N PRO A 78 5.41 8.55 -2.76
CA PRO A 78 5.71 9.75 -2.00
C PRO A 78 4.42 10.35 -1.41
N ASP A 79 4.55 10.97 -0.23
CA ASP A 79 3.47 11.67 0.48
C ASP A 79 3.02 12.97 -0.21
#